data_AF-A0A9X2WXM6-F1
#
_entry.id   AF-A0A9X2WXM6-F1
#
_cell.length_a   1.000
_cell.length_b   1.000
_cell.length_c   1.000
_cell.angle_alpha   90.00
_cell.angle_beta   90.00
_cell.angle_gamma   90.00
#
_symmetry.space_group_name_H-M   'P 1'
#
loop_
_entity.id
_entity.type
_entity.pdbx_description
1 polymer ?
#
loop_
_entity_poly.entity_id
_entity_poly.type
_entity_poly.pdbx_seq_one_letter_code
_entity_poly.pdbx_strand_id
1 'polypeptide(L)'
;MNSYYKGTHGTTCSAADSILATGFKKGPGLRGSGIYFWLYQFAELLQEAEQLAIAWYNFESNKGSYSKHKDKKCAVVLADLDTKEDDVFDFEAKRQHFMVYAKAIMDKLGEAKLPHEEEKILLSGIHDKFFNDWEEKAKNSFDAVLVRVHAPNKFKSTFHKDIASQPHCILVRNENIIKITDVKKIH
;
A
#
# COMPACT_ATOMS: atom_id res chain seq x y z
N MET A 1 -15.39 -11.75 -15.85
CA MET A 1 -13.97 -12.09 -15.57
C MET A 1 -13.82 -12.07 -14.08
N ASN A 2 -13.31 -13.14 -13.44
CA ASN A 2 -13.00 -13.06 -12.01
C ASN A 2 -11.79 -12.13 -11.87
N SER A 3 -11.98 -10.98 -11.22
CA SER A 3 -10.92 -10.01 -10.95
C SER A 3 -9.94 -10.64 -9.95
N TYR A 4 -8.74 -10.98 -10.40
CA TYR A 4 -7.65 -11.38 -9.51
C TYR A 4 -6.75 -10.17 -9.28
N TYR A 5 -6.74 -9.66 -8.04
CA TYR A 5 -5.79 -8.64 -7.64
C TYR A 5 -4.44 -9.30 -7.38
N LYS A 6 -3.37 -8.74 -7.96
CA LYS A 6 -2.00 -9.18 -7.70
C LYS A 6 -1.18 -8.01 -7.22
N GLY A 7 -0.19 -8.30 -6.38
CA GLY A 7 0.58 -7.30 -5.68
C GLY A 7 2.07 -7.57 -5.70
N THR A 8 2.88 -6.52 -5.76
CA THR A 8 4.32 -6.60 -5.43
C THR A 8 4.62 -5.76 -4.19
N HIS A 9 5.50 -6.26 -3.32
CA HIS A 9 5.94 -5.58 -2.11
C HIS A 9 7.47 -5.57 -2.04
N GLY A 10 8.05 -4.37 -2.06
CA GLY A 10 9.50 -4.18 -1.97
C GLY A 10 9.97 -4.10 -0.53
N THR A 11 10.93 -4.93 -0.16
CA THR A 11 11.48 -5.02 1.20
C THR A 11 12.92 -5.54 1.18
N THR A 12 13.50 -5.85 2.33
CA THR A 12 14.83 -6.49 2.40
C THR A 12 14.74 -8.01 2.37
N CYS A 13 15.81 -8.70 1.96
CA CYS A 13 15.89 -10.16 1.99
C CYS A 13 15.53 -10.75 3.36
N SER A 14 16.07 -10.20 4.46
CA SER A 14 15.74 -10.71 5.80
C SER A 14 14.27 -10.46 6.19
N ALA A 15 13.66 -9.38 5.70
CA ALA A 15 12.24 -9.12 5.93
C ALA A 15 11.36 -10.03 5.07
N ALA A 16 11.73 -10.29 3.82
CA ALA A 16 11.07 -11.27 2.96
C ALA A 16 11.12 -12.68 3.56
N ASP A 17 12.27 -13.10 4.11
CA ASP A 17 12.41 -14.38 4.81
C ASP A 17 11.47 -14.45 6.05
N SER A 18 11.33 -13.35 6.79
CA SER A 18 10.38 -13.26 7.91
C SER A 18 8.92 -13.31 7.45
N ILE A 19 8.60 -12.65 6.33
CA ILE A 19 7.25 -12.67 5.73
C ILE A 19 6.88 -14.08 5.28
N LEU A 20 7.82 -14.82 4.67
CA LEU A 20 7.61 -16.22 4.30
C LEU A 20 7.39 -17.12 5.52
N ALA A 21 8.12 -16.86 6.62
CA ALA A 21 8.05 -17.69 7.81
C ALA A 21 6.82 -17.39 8.70
N THR A 22 6.39 -16.14 8.77
CA THR A 22 5.41 -15.68 9.77
C THR A 22 4.25 -14.87 9.20
N GLY A 23 4.19 -14.69 7.88
CA GLY A 23 3.23 -13.81 7.24
C GLY A 23 3.62 -12.34 7.32
N PHE A 24 2.82 -11.50 6.66
CA PHE A 24 2.95 -10.05 6.75
C PHE A 24 2.47 -9.53 8.11
N LYS A 25 3.07 -8.42 8.56
CA LYS A 25 2.57 -7.67 9.72
C LYS A 25 2.01 -6.34 9.24
N LYS A 26 0.78 -6.03 9.64
CA LYS A 26 0.16 -4.73 9.36
C LYS A 26 0.92 -3.62 10.07
N GLY A 27 0.98 -2.46 9.44
CA GLY A 27 1.56 -1.26 10.03
C GLY A 27 0.85 0.01 9.54
N PRO A 28 1.12 1.15 10.18
CA PRO A 28 0.55 2.43 9.77
C PRO A 28 1.15 2.90 8.44
N GLY A 29 0.32 3.55 7.62
CA GLY A 29 0.71 4.14 6.36
C GLY A 29 -0.07 5.42 6.05
N LEU A 30 0.42 6.21 5.09
CA LEU A 30 -0.17 7.51 4.74
C LEU A 30 -1.60 7.43 4.15
N ARG A 31 -2.07 6.22 3.86
CA ARG A 31 -3.42 5.92 3.33
C ARG A 31 -4.22 4.99 4.25
N GLY A 32 -3.80 4.84 5.50
CA GLY A 32 -4.39 3.92 6.47
C GLY A 32 -3.44 2.79 6.86
N SER A 33 -3.88 2.00 7.83
CA SER A 33 -3.12 0.89 8.37
C SER A 33 -3.37 -0.39 7.56
N GLY A 34 -2.31 -1.14 7.30
CA GLY A 34 -2.41 -2.42 6.59
C GLY A 34 -1.12 -2.81 5.88
N ILE A 35 -1.25 -3.69 4.89
CA ILE A 35 -0.14 -4.21 4.10
C ILE A 35 -0.27 -3.68 2.67
N TYR A 36 0.75 -2.95 2.23
CA TYR A 36 0.74 -2.24 0.96
C TYR A 36 1.38 -3.08 -0.14
N PHE A 37 0.67 -3.23 -1.26
CA PHE A 37 1.19 -3.82 -2.48
C PHE A 37 1.02 -2.86 -3.67
N TRP A 38 2.01 -2.79 -4.55
CA TRP A 38 1.81 -2.18 -5.86
C TRP A 38 0.94 -3.11 -6.69
N LEU A 39 -0.24 -2.60 -7.07
CA LEU A 39 -1.27 -3.42 -7.69
C LEU A 39 -0.96 -3.63 -9.18
N TYR A 40 -1.13 -4.86 -9.64
CA TYR A 40 -1.25 -5.19 -11.06
C TYR A 40 -2.31 -6.29 -11.25
N GLN A 41 -2.95 -6.30 -12.42
CA GLN A 41 -3.98 -7.30 -12.76
C GLN A 41 -3.61 -8.11 -14.00
N PHE A 42 -2.77 -7.55 -14.87
CA PHE A 42 -2.33 -8.15 -16.13
C PHE A 42 -0.85 -8.51 -16.04
N ALA A 43 -0.46 -9.66 -16.59
CA ALA A 43 0.92 -10.16 -16.49
C ALA A 43 1.92 -9.20 -17.16
N GLU A 44 1.48 -8.49 -18.19
CA GLU A 44 2.20 -7.45 -18.93
C GLU A 44 2.61 -6.28 -18.04
N LEU A 45 1.90 -6.06 -16.93
CA LEU A 45 2.18 -4.99 -15.97
C LEU A 45 3.07 -5.45 -14.80
N LEU A 46 3.44 -6.73 -14.74
CA LEU A 46 4.27 -7.26 -13.65
C LEU A 46 5.61 -6.52 -13.55
N GLN A 47 6.28 -6.30 -14.68
CA GLN A 47 7.58 -5.61 -14.67
C GLN A 47 7.47 -4.21 -14.09
N GLU A 48 6.42 -3.47 -14.45
CA GLU A 48 6.15 -2.12 -13.92
C GLU A 48 5.94 -2.16 -12.39
N ALA A 49 5.14 -3.12 -11.90
CA ALA A 49 4.89 -3.31 -10.48
C ALA A 49 6.16 -3.72 -9.70
N GLU A 50 7.02 -4.56 -10.27
CA GLU A 50 8.31 -4.92 -9.66
C GLU A 50 9.25 -3.73 -9.56
N GLN A 51 9.31 -2.90 -10.61
CA GLN A 51 10.11 -1.68 -10.59
C GLN A 51 9.59 -0.67 -9.54
N LEU A 52 8.28 -0.58 -9.33
CA LEU A 52 7.70 0.22 -8.23
C LEU A 52 8.11 -0.33 -6.85
N ALA A 53 8.07 -1.64 -6.66
CA ALA A 53 8.51 -2.29 -5.43
C ALA A 53 10.01 -2.02 -5.15
N ILE A 54 10.87 -2.16 -6.16
CA ILE A 54 12.30 -1.87 -6.05
C ILE A 54 12.53 -0.38 -5.76
N ALA A 55 11.82 0.52 -6.45
CA ALA A 55 11.92 1.96 -6.21
C ALA A 55 11.50 2.33 -4.78
N TRP A 56 10.46 1.68 -4.24
CA TRP A 56 10.02 1.87 -2.86
C TRP A 56 11.08 1.38 -1.86
N TYR A 57 11.61 0.18 -2.07
CA TYR A 57 12.73 -0.35 -1.28
C TYR A 57 13.91 0.64 -1.27
N ASN A 58 14.30 1.17 -2.43
CA ASN A 58 15.42 2.11 -2.53
C ASN A 58 15.14 3.40 -1.75
N PHE A 59 13.92 3.92 -1.83
CA PHE A 59 13.50 5.10 -1.09
C PHE A 59 13.59 4.89 0.43
N GLU A 60 13.05 3.79 0.95
CA GLU A 60 13.10 3.47 2.38
C GLU A 60 14.52 3.11 2.85
N SER A 61 15.31 2.44 2.01
CA SER A 61 16.73 2.15 2.27
C SER A 61 17.53 3.44 2.43
N ASN A 62 17.34 4.41 1.53
CA ASN A 62 18.02 5.72 1.59
C ASN A 62 17.63 6.56 2.81
N LYS A 63 16.42 6.37 3.36
CA LYS A 63 16.01 6.99 4.63
C LYS A 63 16.61 6.31 5.87
N GLY A 64 17.24 5.15 5.71
CA GLY A 64 17.75 4.35 6.83
C GLY A 64 16.71 3.48 7.52
N SER A 65 15.51 3.31 6.95
CA SER A 65 14.42 2.48 7.51
C SER A 65 14.85 1.03 7.75
N TYR A 66 15.80 0.53 6.96
CA TYR A 66 16.33 -0.83 7.06
C TYR A 66 17.65 -0.94 7.82
N SER A 67 18.06 0.11 8.55
CA SER A 67 19.36 0.16 9.26
C SER A 67 19.59 -1.02 10.22
N LYS A 68 18.53 -1.55 10.81
CA LYS A 68 18.55 -2.68 11.76
C LYS A 68 18.30 -4.06 11.13
N HIS A 69 18.02 -4.13 9.83
CA HIS A 69 17.78 -5.40 9.14
C HIS A 69 19.08 -6.19 8.97
N LYS A 70 19.02 -7.51 9.15
CA LYS A 70 20.18 -8.42 9.08
C LYS A 70 20.74 -8.51 7.66
N ASP A 71 19.87 -8.78 6.69
CA ASP A 71 20.22 -8.77 5.27
C ASP A 71 19.40 -7.66 4.59
N LYS A 72 20.11 -6.60 4.25
CA LYS A 72 19.54 -5.37 3.70
C LYS A 72 19.39 -5.42 2.18
N LYS A 73 19.85 -6.48 1.49
CA LYS A 73 19.68 -6.62 0.04
C LYS A 73 18.20 -6.55 -0.33
N CYS A 74 17.90 -6.05 -1.53
CA CYS A 74 16.53 -5.87 -1.99
C CYS A 74 15.86 -7.23 -2.25
N ALA A 75 14.61 -7.36 -1.84
CA ALA A 75 13.73 -8.44 -2.23
C ALA A 75 12.36 -7.88 -2.64
N VAL A 76 11.74 -8.51 -3.64
CA VAL A 76 10.38 -8.24 -4.07
C VAL A 76 9.52 -9.45 -3.77
N VAL A 77 8.52 -9.29 -2.93
CA VAL A 77 7.52 -10.33 -2.64
C VAL A 77 6.35 -10.16 -3.59
N LEU A 78 5.98 -11.22 -4.30
CA LEU A 78 4.83 -11.27 -5.19
C LEU A 78 3.69 -12.01 -4.48
N ALA A 79 2.47 -11.51 -4.62
CA ALA A 79 1.29 -12.14 -4.04
C ALA A 79 0.08 -12.05 -4.97
N ASP A 80 -0.73 -13.11 -4.94
CA ASP A 80 -2.12 -13.07 -5.37
C ASP A 80 -2.99 -12.71 -4.16
N LEU A 81 -4.04 -11.94 -4.37
CA LEU A 81 -4.97 -11.52 -3.32
C LEU A 81 -6.34 -12.14 -3.58
N ASP A 82 -6.74 -13.05 -2.70
CA ASP A 82 -7.99 -13.81 -2.79
C ASP A 82 -9.15 -13.00 -2.18
N THR A 83 -9.62 -12.00 -2.94
CA THR A 83 -10.74 -11.13 -2.55
C THR A 83 -11.56 -10.73 -3.77
N LYS A 84 -12.84 -10.40 -3.57
CA LYS A 84 -13.76 -9.99 -4.62
C LYS A 84 -13.77 -8.47 -4.74
N GLU A 85 -14.15 -7.96 -5.91
CA GLU A 85 -14.26 -6.52 -6.14
C GLU A 85 -15.20 -5.82 -5.13
N ASP A 86 -16.32 -6.45 -4.77
CA ASP A 86 -17.27 -5.91 -3.78
C ASP A 86 -16.70 -5.81 -2.35
N ASP A 87 -15.66 -6.61 -2.06
CA ASP A 87 -14.95 -6.63 -0.77
C ASP A 87 -13.74 -5.68 -0.76
N VAL A 88 -13.47 -5.00 -1.89
CA VAL A 88 -12.41 -3.99 -2.01
C VAL A 88 -13.03 -2.59 -2.05
N PHE A 89 -12.67 -1.76 -1.07
CA PHE A 89 -13.11 -0.38 -1.05
C PHE A 89 -12.36 0.46 -2.09
N ASP A 90 -13.06 0.97 -3.12
CA ASP A 90 -12.48 1.96 -4.04
C ASP A 90 -12.45 3.36 -3.39
N PHE A 91 -11.29 3.70 -2.82
CA PHE A 91 -11.09 5.01 -2.20
C PHE A 91 -11.09 6.14 -3.22
N GLU A 92 -10.65 5.90 -4.46
CA GLU A 92 -10.56 6.94 -5.48
C GLU A 92 -11.96 7.43 -5.87
N ALA A 93 -12.92 6.52 -5.97
CA ALA A 93 -14.33 6.86 -6.15
C ALA A 93 -14.92 7.68 -4.98
N LYS A 94 -14.31 7.63 -3.79
CA LYS A 94 -14.74 8.35 -2.59
C LYS A 94 -13.82 9.50 -2.19
N ARG A 95 -12.84 9.86 -3.03
CA ARG A 95 -11.80 10.84 -2.70
C ARG A 95 -12.35 12.20 -2.27
N GLN A 96 -13.39 12.72 -2.94
CA GLN A 96 -14.01 14.00 -2.54
C GLN A 96 -14.73 13.93 -1.20
N HIS A 97 -15.38 12.80 -0.88
CA HIS A 97 -15.99 12.59 0.44
C HIS A 97 -14.92 12.59 1.53
N PHE A 98 -13.79 11.91 1.27
CA PHE A 98 -12.65 11.91 2.18
C PHE A 98 -12.06 13.31 2.38
N MET A 99 -11.94 14.14 1.33
CA MET A 99 -11.42 15.50 1.46
C MET A 99 -12.26 16.36 2.40
N VAL A 100 -13.59 16.28 2.29
CA VAL A 100 -14.53 16.98 3.19
C VAL A 100 -14.41 16.44 4.61
N TYR A 101 -14.35 15.11 4.74
CA TYR A 101 -14.20 14.43 6.03
C TYR A 101 -12.90 14.82 6.75
N ALA A 102 -11.77 14.73 6.06
CA ALA A 102 -10.46 15.07 6.58
C ALA A 102 -10.37 16.56 6.93
N LYS A 103 -10.93 17.45 6.10
CA LYS A 103 -10.99 18.89 6.40
C LYS A 103 -11.73 19.15 7.71
N ALA A 104 -12.91 18.53 7.91
CA ALA A 104 -13.68 18.71 9.14
C ALA A 104 -12.95 18.24 10.40
N ILE A 105 -12.06 17.24 10.29
CA ILE A 105 -11.21 16.79 11.39
C ILE A 105 -10.04 17.76 11.60
N MET A 106 -9.33 18.13 10.54
CA MET A 106 -8.18 19.03 10.62
C MET A 106 -8.57 20.41 11.14
N ASP A 107 -9.74 20.95 10.73
CA ASP A 107 -10.26 22.22 11.23
C ASP A 107 -10.50 22.19 12.75
N LYS A 108 -10.79 21.02 13.34
CA LYS A 108 -10.93 20.84 14.80
C LYS A 108 -9.60 20.67 15.52
N LEU A 109 -8.60 20.08 14.86
CA LEU A 109 -7.27 19.86 15.43
C LEU A 109 -6.41 21.13 15.43
N GLY A 110 -6.69 22.06 14.50
CA GLY A 110 -5.93 23.31 14.34
C GLY A 110 -4.56 23.09 13.67
N GLU A 111 -3.79 24.17 13.55
CA GLU A 111 -2.49 24.20 12.84
C GLU A 111 -1.30 23.80 13.72
N ALA A 112 -1.35 22.60 14.32
CA ALA A 112 -0.20 22.08 15.05
C ALA A 112 0.83 21.48 14.07
N LYS A 113 2.09 21.93 14.15
CA LYS A 113 3.20 21.26 13.45
C LYS A 113 3.55 19.98 14.19
N LEU A 114 3.21 18.84 13.60
CA LEU A 114 3.55 17.53 14.12
C LEU A 114 4.89 17.04 13.56
N PRO A 115 5.70 16.29 14.34
CA PRO A 115 6.78 15.48 13.79
C PRO A 115 6.28 14.50 12.74
N HIS A 116 7.13 14.11 11.79
CA HIS A 116 6.74 13.27 10.64
C HIS A 116 6.04 11.95 11.04
N GLU A 117 6.53 11.27 12.08
CA GLU A 117 5.92 10.01 12.54
C GLU A 117 4.54 10.22 13.16
N GLU A 118 4.35 11.30 13.91
CA GLU A 118 3.04 11.66 14.49
C GLU A 118 2.05 12.09 13.40
N GLU A 119 2.52 12.85 12.41
CA GLU A 119 1.74 13.21 11.23
C GLU A 119 1.30 11.95 10.46
N LYS A 120 2.20 10.98 10.25
CA LYS A 120 1.88 9.71 9.60
C LYS A 120 0.83 8.93 10.39
N ILE A 121 0.96 8.84 11.71
CA ILE A 121 -0.02 8.17 12.58
C ILE A 121 -1.39 8.86 12.50
N LEU A 122 -1.42 10.19 12.57
CA LEU A 122 -2.65 10.98 12.46
C LEU A 122 -3.33 10.74 11.10
N LEU A 123 -2.58 10.87 10.00
CA LEU A 123 -3.11 10.66 8.65
C LEU A 123 -3.60 9.23 8.47
N SER A 124 -2.86 8.23 8.97
CA SER A 124 -3.29 6.83 8.96
C SER A 124 -4.62 6.67 9.69
N GLY A 125 -4.74 7.24 10.90
CA GLY A 125 -5.95 7.18 11.71
C GLY A 125 -7.17 7.86 11.06
N ILE A 126 -6.98 8.98 10.35
CA ILE A 126 -8.06 9.64 9.61
C ILE A 126 -8.59 8.74 8.49
N HIS A 127 -7.70 8.07 7.74
CA HIS A 127 -8.12 7.11 6.72
C HIS A 127 -8.82 5.91 7.34
N ASP A 128 -8.24 5.30 8.37
CA ASP A 128 -8.81 4.13 9.04
C ASP A 128 -10.21 4.43 9.57
N LYS A 129 -10.38 5.60 10.21
CA LYS A 129 -11.70 6.04 10.69
C LYS A 129 -12.68 6.24 9.54
N PHE A 130 -12.26 6.87 8.44
CA PHE A 130 -13.13 7.06 7.28
C PHE A 130 -13.61 5.73 6.68
N PHE A 131 -12.71 4.75 6.57
CA PHE A 131 -13.06 3.42 6.08
C PHE A 131 -14.03 2.72 7.04
N ASN A 132 -13.75 2.75 8.35
CA ASN A 132 -14.61 2.11 9.35
C ASN A 132 -16.02 2.74 9.39
N ASP A 133 -16.12 4.08 9.32
CA ASP A 133 -17.42 4.76 9.26
C ASP A 133 -18.22 4.34 8.00
N TRP A 134 -17.52 4.02 6.91
CA TRP A 134 -18.16 3.55 5.68
C TRP A 134 -18.57 2.08 5.75
N GLU A 135 -17.75 1.24 6.38
CA GLU A 135 -18.07 -0.15 6.70
C GLU A 135 -19.34 -0.23 7.58
N GLU A 136 -19.41 0.59 8.63
CA GLU A 136 -20.59 0.70 9.50
C GLU A 136 -21.84 1.11 8.71
N LYS A 137 -21.73 2.11 7.83
CA LYS A 137 -22.84 2.57 7.00
C LYS A 137 -23.30 1.51 6.00
N ALA A 138 -22.36 0.81 5.38
CA ALA A 138 -22.63 -0.24 4.40
C ALA A 138 -23.06 -1.56 5.05
N LYS A 139 -22.85 -1.70 6.38
CA LYS A 139 -22.98 -2.96 7.12
C LYS A 139 -22.15 -4.08 6.48
N ASN A 140 -20.96 -3.73 5.99
CA ASN A 140 -20.01 -4.65 5.37
C ASN A 140 -18.59 -4.31 5.84
N SER A 141 -17.68 -5.29 5.85
CA SER A 141 -16.25 -5.07 6.07
C SER A 141 -15.49 -5.17 4.75
N PHE A 142 -14.44 -4.38 4.56
CA PHE A 142 -13.60 -4.46 3.37
C PHE A 142 -12.31 -5.20 3.67
N ASP A 143 -11.97 -6.17 2.81
CA ASP A 143 -10.72 -6.92 2.88
C ASP A 143 -9.52 -6.05 2.54
N ALA A 144 -9.71 -5.09 1.63
CA ALA A 144 -8.67 -4.20 1.17
C ALA A 144 -9.23 -2.86 0.69
N VAL A 145 -8.33 -1.91 0.46
CA VAL A 145 -8.64 -0.60 -0.09
C VAL A 145 -7.79 -0.35 -1.32
N LEU A 146 -8.43 -0.02 -2.44
CA LEU A 146 -7.74 0.46 -3.64
C LEU A 146 -7.44 1.95 -3.49
N VAL A 147 -6.16 2.31 -3.57
CA VAL A 147 -5.70 3.70 -3.45
C VAL A 147 -4.69 4.05 -4.55
N ARG A 148 -4.59 5.34 -4.88
CA ARG A 148 -3.47 5.88 -5.67
C ARG A 148 -2.44 6.54 -4.77
N VAL A 149 -1.18 6.25 -5.03
CA VAL A 149 -0.04 6.83 -4.31
C VAL A 149 0.99 7.36 -5.28
N HIS A 150 1.77 8.35 -4.84
CA HIS A 150 2.88 8.83 -5.65
C HIS A 150 3.93 7.73 -5.81
N ALA A 151 4.41 7.56 -7.05
CA ALA A 151 5.54 6.69 -7.30
C ALA A 151 6.77 7.21 -6.52
N PRO A 152 7.63 6.32 -6.00
CA PRO A 152 8.87 6.73 -5.36
C PRO A 152 9.77 7.50 -6.33
N ASN A 153 10.57 8.42 -5.79
CA ASN A 153 11.50 9.21 -6.59
C ASN A 153 12.42 8.30 -7.42
N LYS A 154 12.69 8.70 -8.67
CA LYS A 154 13.49 7.96 -9.67
C LYS A 154 12.83 6.72 -10.28
N PHE A 155 11.62 6.36 -9.88
CA PHE A 155 10.81 5.44 -10.68
C PHE A 155 10.55 6.05 -12.06
N LYS A 156 10.78 5.27 -13.11
CA LYS A 156 10.49 5.67 -14.50
C LYS A 156 9.51 4.67 -15.08
N SER A 157 8.28 5.11 -15.26
CA SER A 157 7.26 4.31 -15.93
C SER A 157 7.67 4.03 -17.36
N THR A 158 7.37 2.83 -17.83
CA THR A 158 7.47 2.48 -19.26
C THR A 158 6.38 3.16 -20.11
N PHE A 159 5.34 3.69 -19.46
CA PHE A 159 4.21 4.35 -20.10
C PHE A 159 4.34 5.87 -20.09
N HIS A 160 3.65 6.52 -21.03
CA HIS A 160 3.47 7.97 -20.99
C HIS A 160 2.70 8.39 -19.73
N LYS A 161 3.05 9.53 -19.14
CA LYS A 161 2.47 10.04 -17.89
C LYS A 161 0.94 10.18 -17.92
N ASP A 162 0.38 10.53 -19.08
CA ASP A 162 -1.06 10.71 -19.26
C ASP A 162 -1.81 9.37 -19.45
N ILE A 163 -1.07 8.28 -19.65
CA ILE A 163 -1.61 6.90 -19.69
C ILE A 163 -1.57 6.30 -18.28
N ALA A 164 -0.39 6.28 -17.64
CA ALA A 164 -0.21 5.57 -16.37
C ALA A 164 -0.63 6.37 -15.13
N SER A 165 -0.60 7.71 -15.19
CA SER A 165 -0.91 8.57 -14.04
C SER A 165 -0.18 8.14 -12.75
N GLN A 166 -0.83 8.28 -11.58
CA GLN A 166 -0.34 7.74 -10.32
C GLN A 166 -0.59 6.22 -10.25
N PRO A 167 0.42 5.42 -9.83
CA PRO A 167 0.24 3.99 -9.68
C PRO A 167 -0.85 3.62 -8.68
N HIS A 168 -1.51 2.49 -8.97
CA HIS A 168 -2.42 1.86 -8.03
C HIS A 168 -1.65 1.07 -6.98
N CYS A 169 -2.11 1.22 -5.74
CA CYS A 169 -1.67 0.44 -4.61
C CYS A 169 -2.92 -0.18 -3.99
N ILE A 170 -2.81 -1.41 -3.51
CA ILE A 170 -3.85 -2.06 -2.73
C ILE A 170 -3.36 -2.18 -1.29
N LEU A 171 -4.12 -1.57 -0.39
CA LEU A 171 -3.91 -1.60 1.05
C LEU A 171 -4.73 -2.77 1.61
N VAL A 172 -4.07 -3.88 1.90
CA VAL A 172 -4.71 -5.07 2.46
C VAL A 172 -4.95 -4.88 3.96
N ARG A 173 -6.22 -4.97 4.37
CA ARG A 173 -6.69 -4.87 5.76
C ARG A 173 -6.90 -6.27 6.37
N ASN A 174 -7.33 -7.24 5.57
CA ASN A 174 -7.45 -8.65 5.94
C ASN A 174 -6.26 -9.46 5.39
N GLU A 175 -5.30 -9.82 6.24
CA GLU A 175 -4.07 -10.52 5.81
C GLU A 175 -4.31 -11.95 5.29
N ASN A 176 -5.47 -12.54 5.61
CA ASN A 176 -5.81 -13.90 5.19
C ASN A 176 -6.03 -14.02 3.67
N ILE A 177 -6.26 -12.90 2.97
CA ILE A 177 -6.42 -12.91 1.51
C ILE A 177 -5.06 -13.01 0.79
N ILE A 178 -3.94 -12.83 1.49
CA ILE A 178 -2.61 -12.75 0.87
C ILE A 178 -2.07 -14.15 0.63
N LYS A 179 -1.89 -14.51 -0.64
CA LYS A 179 -1.18 -15.71 -1.06
C LYS A 179 0.13 -15.34 -1.74
N ILE A 180 1.24 -15.51 -1.02
CA ILE A 180 2.58 -15.29 -1.59
C ILE A 180 2.81 -16.31 -2.70
N THR A 181 3.17 -15.83 -3.89
CA THR A 181 3.40 -16.65 -5.08
C THR A 181 4.87 -16.78 -5.43
N ASP A 182 5.68 -15.76 -5.15
CA ASP A 182 7.13 -15.76 -5.41
C ASP A 182 7.86 -14.72 -4.54
N VAL A 183 9.17 -14.89 -4.39
CA VAL A 183 10.08 -13.91 -3.78
C VAL A 183 11.34 -13.78 -4.61
N LYS A 184 11.53 -12.62 -5.24
CA LYS A 184 12.71 -12.29 -6.05
C LYS A 184 13.74 -11.57 -5.20
N LYS A 185 14.88 -12.21 -4.93
CA LYS A 185 16.03 -11.58 -4.28
C LYS A 185 16.89 -10.89 -5.34
N ILE A 186 17.03 -9.57 -5.23
CA ILE A 186 17.81 -8.77 -6.19
C ILE A 186 19.24 -8.64 -5.63
N HIS A 187 20.21 -9.11 -6.41
CA HIS A 187 21.62 -9.14 -6.04
C HIS A 187 22.37 -7.90 -6.49
#